data_AF-A0A946CED9-F1
#
_entry.id   AF-A0A946CED9-F1
#
_cell.length_a   1.000
_cell.length_b   1.000
_cell.length_c   1.000
_cell.angle_alpha   90.00
_cell.angle_beta   90.00
_cell.angle_gamma   90.00
#
_symmetry.space_group_name_H-M   'P 1'
#
loop_
_entity.id
_entity.type
_entity.pdbx_description
1 polymer ?
#
loop_
_entity_poly.entity_id
_entity_poly.type
_entity_poly.pdbx_seq_one_letter_code
_entity_poly.pdbx_strand_id
1 'polypeptide(L)' 'MNTDIAKANVRFVARQLGFDDCRIAAATRAPHADHYIQWIEEGHAGDMGWLEKNVERRCDPREVLP' A
#
# COMPACT_ATOMS: atom_id res chain seq x y z
N MET A 1 -3.41 23.98 0.90
CA MET A 1 -4.42 23.14 1.57
C MET A 1 -3.88 22.75 2.94
N ASN A 2 -4.64 22.94 4.02
CA ASN A 2 -4.18 22.54 5.34
C ASN A 2 -4.29 21.01 5.46
N THR A 3 -3.15 20.32 5.50
CA THR A 3 -3.08 18.85 5.55
C THR A 3 -3.80 18.27 6.76
N ASP A 4 -3.83 18.97 7.88
CA ASP A 4 -4.51 18.47 9.09
C ASP A 4 -6.03 18.50 8.94
N ILE A 5 -6.56 19.53 8.28
CA ILE A 5 -7.98 19.60 7.91
C ILE A 5 -8.33 18.47 6.95
N ALA A 6 -7.51 18.25 5.92
CA ALA A 6 -7.72 17.16 4.96
C ALA A 6 -7.75 15.78 5.66
N LYS A 7 -6.77 15.53 6.53
CA LYS A 7 -6.70 14.30 7.33
C LYS A 7 -7.92 14.12 8.24
N ALA A 8 -8.39 15.18 8.88
CA ALA A 8 -9.57 15.14 9.73
C ALA A 8 -10.84 14.83 8.93
N ASN A 9 -11.03 15.48 7.77
CA ASN A 9 -12.20 15.27 6.92
C ASN A 9 -12.27 13.83 6.37
N VAL A 10 -11.14 13.27 5.93
CA VAL A 10 -11.10 11.87 5.46
C VAL A 10 -11.51 10.90 6.56
N ARG A 11 -10.99 11.06 7.79
CA ARG A 11 -11.39 10.22 8.93
C ARG A 11 -12.86 10.39 9.30
N PHE A 12 -13.38 11.61 9.24
CA PHE A 12 -14.79 11.87 9.49
C PHE A 12 -15.67 11.11 8.48
N VAL A 13 -15.40 11.25 7.19
CA VAL A 13 -16.15 10.56 6.12
C VAL A 13 -16.04 9.04 6.26
N ALA A 14 -14.83 8.50 6.50
CA ALA A 14 -14.64 7.07 6.70
C ALA A 14 -15.52 6.53 7.84
N ARG A 15 -15.60 7.23 8.98
CA ARG A 15 -16.49 6.85 10.07
C ARG A 15 -17.97 6.90 9.69
N GLN A 16 -18.40 7.91 8.91
CA GLN A 16 -19.79 7.98 8.43
C GLN A 16 -20.14 6.83 7.48
N LEU A 17 -19.17 6.31 6.74
CA LEU A 17 -19.33 5.16 5.85
C LEU A 17 -19.27 3.80 6.59
N GLY A 18 -19.03 3.80 7.90
CA GLY A 18 -18.99 2.58 8.71
C GLY A 18 -17.63 1.89 8.81
N PHE A 19 -16.53 2.56 8.44
CA PHE A 19 -15.19 2.04 8.73
C PHE A 19 -14.86 2.18 10.23
N ASP A 20 -14.32 1.12 10.83
CA ASP A 20 -13.92 1.09 12.24
C ASP A 20 -12.66 1.93 12.53
N ASP A 21 -11.70 1.97 11.61
CA ASP A 21 -10.49 2.80 11.70
C ASP A 21 -10.11 3.37 10.32
N CYS A 22 -9.43 4.53 10.33
CA CYS A 22 -8.89 5.18 9.14
C CYS A 22 -7.60 5.93 9.50
N ARG A 23 -6.48 5.50 8.91
CA ARG A 23 -5.15 6.09 9.11
C ARG A 23 -4.60 6.58 7.77
N ILE A 24 -3.66 7.51 7.86
CA ILE A 24 -3.04 8.15 6.70
C ILE A 24 -1.53 7.97 6.86
N ALA A 25 -0.91 7.29 5.91
CA ALA A 25 0.52 7.03 5.87
C ALA A 25 1.17 7.78 4.70
N ALA A 26 2.47 8.05 4.81
CA ALA A 26 3.23 8.55 3.67
C ALA A 26 3.35 7.47 2.59
N ALA A 27 3.32 7.86 1.33
CA ALA A 27 3.60 6.96 0.21
C ALA A 27 5.12 6.72 0.16
N THR A 28 5.56 5.61 0.73
CA THR A 28 6.96 5.17 0.75
C THR A 28 7.04 3.71 0.36
N ARG A 29 8.22 3.27 -0.08
CA ARG A 29 8.51 1.85 -0.26
C ARG A 29 8.09 1.06 0.98
N ALA A 30 7.42 -0.06 0.76
CA ALA A 30 6.96 -0.94 1.83
C ALA A 30 8.16 -1.44 2.65
N PRO A 31 8.10 -1.43 4.00
CA PRO A 31 9.19 -1.90 4.86
C PRO A 31 9.60 -3.36 4.60
N HIS A 32 8.69 -4.17 4.07
CA HIS A 32 8.88 -5.60 3.83
C HIS A 32 9.13 -5.93 2.34
N ALA A 33 9.40 -4.93 1.51
CA ALA A 33 9.57 -5.13 0.07
C ALA A 33 10.72 -6.07 -0.28
N ASP A 34 11.87 -5.99 0.41
CA ASP A 34 13.01 -6.89 0.14
C ASP A 34 12.69 -8.34 0.44
N HIS A 35 12.00 -8.60 1.56
CA HIS A 35 11.55 -9.94 1.89
C HIS A 35 10.55 -10.48 0.86
N TYR A 36 9.64 -9.64 0.37
CA TYR A 36 8.72 -10.03 -0.69
C TYR A 36 9.44 -10.40 -1.98
N ILE A 37 10.43 -9.60 -2.39
CA ILE A 37 11.24 -9.85 -3.59
C ILE A 37 11.97 -11.19 -3.46
N GLN A 38 12.68 -11.40 -2.35
CA GLN A 38 13.40 -12.65 -2.11
C GLN A 38 12.45 -13.86 -2.12
N TRP A 39 11.29 -13.74 -1.47
CA TRP A 39 10.29 -14.80 -1.41
C TRP A 39 9.77 -15.19 -2.81
N ILE A 40 9.63 -14.21 -3.71
CA ILE A 40 9.28 -14.45 -5.13
C ILE A 40 10.44 -15.15 -5.86
N GLU A 41 11.67 -14.68 -5.69
CA GLU A 41 12.86 -15.26 -6.32
C GLU A 41 13.11 -16.71 -5.91
N GLU A 42 12.72 -17.08 -4.68
CA GLU A 42 12.79 -18.45 -4.15
C GLU A 42 11.65 -19.36 -4.68
N GLY A 43 10.74 -18.85 -5.50
CA GLY A 43 9.66 -19.63 -6.11
C GLY A 43 8.51 -19.95 -5.14
N HIS A 44 8.43 -19.27 -4.00
CA HIS A 44 7.42 -19.55 -2.99
C HIS A 44 5.99 -19.11 -3.39
N ALA A 45 5.83 -18.39 -4.51
CA ALA A 45 4.54 -18.04 -5.09
C ALA A 45 3.73 -19.26 -5.58
N GLY A 46 4.38 -20.39 -5.84
CA GLY A 46 3.72 -21.57 -6.41
C GLY A 46 2.99 -21.22 -7.71
N ASP A 47 1.71 -21.60 -7.82
CA ASP A 47 0.91 -21.32 -9.01
C ASP A 47 0.42 -19.86 -9.11
N MET A 48 0.71 -19.02 -8.11
CA MET A 48 0.26 -17.61 -8.06
C MET A 48 1.15 -16.67 -8.88
N GLY A 49 1.41 -17.01 -10.16
CA GLY A 49 2.28 -16.22 -11.05
C GLY A 49 1.83 -14.76 -11.31
N TRP A 50 0.68 -14.34 -10.79
CA TRP A 50 0.27 -12.93 -10.77
C TRP A 50 0.98 -12.11 -9.67
N LEU A 51 1.57 -12.75 -8.65
CA LEU A 51 2.36 -12.08 -7.61
C LEU A 51 3.68 -11.55 -8.16
N GLU A 52 4.27 -12.24 -9.13
CA GLU A 52 5.51 -11.85 -9.80
C GLU A 52 5.33 -10.66 -10.76
N LYS A 53 4.08 -10.30 -11.07
CA LYS A 53 3.78 -9.20 -12.00
C LYS A 53 3.93 -7.86 -11.29
N ASN A 54 4.71 -6.97 -11.91
CA ASN A 54 4.91 -5.58 -11.48
C ASN A 54 5.39 -5.46 -10.02
N VAL A 55 6.39 -6.25 -9.62
CA VAL A 55 6.91 -6.29 -8.24
C VAL A 55 7.23 -4.89 -7.71
N GLU A 56 7.88 -4.05 -8.51
CA GLU A 56 8.21 -2.66 -8.13
C GLU A 56 6.97 -1.85 -7.71
N ARG A 57 5.87 -1.97 -8.49
CA ARG A 57 4.61 -1.27 -8.22
C ARG A 57 3.88 -1.81 -6.99
N ARG A 58 4.11 -3.06 -6.63
CA ARG A 58 3.58 -3.66 -5.38
C ARG A 58 4.38 -3.23 -4.16
N CYS A 59 5.69 -3.07 -4.34
CA CYS A 59 6.62 -2.70 -3.30
C CYS A 59 6.63 -1.21 -3.01
N ASP A 60 6.23 -0.36 -3.96
CA ASP A 60 6.23 1.08 -3.79
C ASP A 60 5.00 1.75 -4.41
N PRO A 61 4.09 2.33 -3.59
CA PRO A 61 2.91 3.02 -4.09
C PRO A 61 3.23 4.23 -4.97
N ARG A 62 4.45 4.78 -4.90
CA ARG A 62 4.91 5.90 -5.75
C ARG A 62 5.07 5.49 -7.22
N GLU A 63 5.17 4.20 -7.50
CA GLU A 63 5.25 3.66 -8.88
C GLU A 63 3.85 3.42 -9.49
N VAL A 64 2.77 3.68 -8.73
CA VAL A 64 1.39 3.45 -9.18
C VAL A 64 0.74 4.72 -9.71
N LEU A 65 1.00 5.86 -9.06
CA LEU A 65 0.44 7.17 -9.37
C LEU A 65 1.56 8.20 -9.47
N PRO A 66 1.48 9.17 -10.41
CA PRO A 66 2.47 10.24 -10.56
C PRO A 66 2.53 11.20 -9.37
#